data_AF-A0A382ISL2-F1
#
_entry.id   AF-A0A382ISL2-F1
#
_cell.length_a   1.000
_cell.length_b   1.000
_cell.length_c   1.000
_cell.angle_alpha   90.00
_cell.angle_beta   90.00
_cell.angle_gamma   90.00
#
_symmetry.space_group_name_H-M   'P 1'
#
loop_
_entity.id
_entity.type
_entity.pdbx_description
1 polymer ?
#
loop_
_entity_poly.entity_id
_entity_poly.type
_entity_poly.pdbx_seq_one_letter_code
_entity_poly.pdbx_strand_id
1 'polypeptide(L)'
;MKISTSYLFDQATKNMQTAQSDVSKSRERIASGKSLVRPSDDTGKLRSIEILKSQQRKIESYDKSMNFLTDRFQLEESVLGSASDILIRLKELAIQ
;
A
#
# COMPACT_ATOMS: atom_id res chain seq x y z
N MET A 1 -28.15 -48.12 -23.33
CA MET A 1 -26.96 -47.71 -22.55
C MET A 1 -25.95 -46.82 -23.29
N LYS A 2 -26.19 -46.40 -24.55
CA LYS A 2 -25.29 -45.49 -25.31
C LYS A 2 -25.32 -44.02 -24.83
N ILE A 3 -26.45 -43.59 -24.25
CA ILE A 3 -26.66 -42.23 -23.71
C ILE A 3 -25.89 -42.06 -22.39
N SER A 4 -25.85 -43.11 -21.56
CA SER A 4 -25.20 -43.10 -20.25
C SER A 4 -23.67 -42.94 -20.35
N THR A 5 -23.04 -43.52 -21.38
CA THR A 5 -21.59 -43.38 -21.61
C THR A 5 -21.20 -41.99 -22.12
N SER A 6 -22.02 -41.37 -22.98
CA SER A 6 -21.79 -39.98 -23.42
C SER A 6 -21.95 -39.00 -22.26
N TYR A 7 -22.99 -39.20 -21.43
CA TYR A 7 -23.22 -38.37 -20.25
C TYR A 7 -22.07 -38.47 -19.23
N LEU A 8 -21.54 -39.67 -18.98
CA LEU A 8 -20.38 -39.87 -18.10
C LEU A 8 -19.12 -39.20 -18.65
N PHE A 9 -18.89 -39.26 -19.96
CA PHE A 9 -17.76 -38.60 -20.60
C PHE A 9 -17.88 -37.06 -20.56
N ASP A 10 -19.07 -36.52 -20.77
CA ASP A 10 -19.36 -35.08 -20.66
C ASP A 10 -19.17 -34.59 -19.21
N GLN A 11 -19.57 -35.40 -18.22
CA GLN A 11 -19.35 -35.07 -16.82
C GLN A 11 -17.86 -35.12 -16.46
N ALA A 12 -17.12 -36.11 -16.96
CA ALA A 12 -15.68 -36.22 -16.74
C ALA A 12 -14.91 -35.04 -17.37
N THR A 13 -15.27 -34.62 -18.58
CA THR A 13 -14.67 -33.46 -19.24
C THR A 13 -15.00 -32.15 -18.53
N LYS A 14 -16.23 -31.95 -18.06
CA LYS A 14 -16.59 -30.79 -17.21
C LYS A 14 -15.78 -30.75 -15.90
N ASN A 15 -15.60 -31.90 -15.25
CA ASN A 15 -14.80 -32.00 -14.04
C ASN A 15 -13.32 -31.65 -14.33
N MET A 16 -12.78 -32.12 -15.46
CA MET A 16 -11.42 -31.80 -15.90
C MET A 16 -11.25 -30.31 -16.22
N GLN A 17 -12.22 -29.69 -16.90
CA GLN A 17 -12.22 -28.24 -17.17
C GLN A 17 -12.23 -27.42 -15.87
N THR A 18 -13.01 -27.85 -14.87
CA THR A 18 -13.06 -27.21 -13.56
C THR A 18 -11.70 -27.33 -12.84
N ALA A 19 -11.11 -28.52 -12.82
CA ALA A 19 -9.79 -28.75 -12.24
C ALA A 19 -8.70 -27.91 -12.93
N GLN A 20 -8.73 -27.80 -14.26
CA GLN A 20 -7.79 -26.97 -15.02
C GLN A 20 -7.95 -25.47 -14.70
N SER A 21 -9.18 -25.01 -14.50
CA SER A 21 -9.48 -23.63 -14.07
C SER A 21 -8.90 -23.35 -12.68
N ASP A 22 -9.08 -24.27 -11.73
CA ASP A 22 -8.59 -24.09 -10.37
C ASP A 22 -7.06 -24.14 -10.27
N VAL A 23 -6.41 -25.01 -11.06
CA VAL A 23 -4.94 -24.99 -11.22
C VAL A 23 -4.47 -23.66 -11.77
N SER A 24 -5.17 -23.10 -12.76
CA SER A 24 -4.81 -21.81 -13.35
C SER A 24 -4.95 -20.66 -12.34
N LYS A 25 -6.02 -20.65 -11.52
CA LYS A 25 -6.19 -19.69 -10.41
C LYS A 25 -5.09 -19.83 -9.35
N SER A 26 -4.71 -21.06 -9.01
CA SER A 26 -3.62 -21.30 -8.05
C SER A 26 -2.28 -20.78 -8.57
N ARG A 27 -1.97 -21.03 -9.84
CA ARG A 27 -0.78 -20.48 -10.51
C ARG A 27 -0.79 -18.94 -10.50
N GLU A 28 -1.95 -18.32 -10.71
CA GLU A 28 -2.10 -16.86 -10.65
C GLU A 28 -1.87 -16.31 -9.22
N ARG A 29 -2.38 -16.98 -8.19
CA ARG A 29 -2.13 -16.63 -6.78
C ARG A 29 -0.65 -16.76 -6.41
N ILE A 30 0.00 -17.84 -6.86
CA ILE A 30 1.44 -18.06 -6.64
C ILE A 30 2.28 -17.00 -7.37
N ALA A 31 1.98 -16.74 -8.65
CA ALA A 31 2.72 -15.77 -9.45
C ALA A 31 2.58 -14.33 -8.94
N SER A 32 1.40 -13.95 -8.45
CA SER A 32 1.16 -12.62 -7.87
C SER A 32 1.64 -12.49 -6.42
N GLY A 33 1.89 -13.61 -5.72
CA GLY A 33 2.17 -13.65 -4.29
C GLY A 33 1.01 -13.16 -3.42
N LYS A 34 -0.18 -12.90 -4.00
CA LYS A 34 -1.34 -12.35 -3.30
C LYS A 34 -2.40 -13.43 -3.17
N SER A 35 -2.89 -13.60 -1.95
CA SER A 35 -4.03 -14.50 -1.67
C SER A 35 -5.30 -14.04 -2.41
N LEU A 36 -5.46 -12.73 -2.60
CA LEU A 36 -6.54 -12.11 -3.35
C LEU A 36 -5.98 -11.39 -4.59
N VAL A 37 -6.18 -11.99 -5.76
CA VAL A 37 -5.72 -11.40 -7.04
C VAL A 37 -6.84 -10.61 -7.70
N ARG A 38 -8.05 -11.17 -7.69
CA ARG A 38 -9.21 -10.59 -8.36
C ARG A 38 -10.23 -10.04 -7.35
N PRO A 39 -10.87 -8.91 -7.65
CA PRO A 39 -12.00 -8.40 -6.87
C PRO A 39 -13.14 -9.42 -6.70
N SER A 40 -13.30 -10.33 -7.66
CA SER A 40 -14.34 -11.36 -7.67
C SER A 40 -14.09 -12.52 -6.69
N ASP A 41 -12.87 -12.70 -6.19
CA ASP A 41 -12.52 -13.84 -5.34
C ASP A 41 -13.09 -13.71 -3.92
N ASP A 42 -13.19 -12.48 -3.39
CA ASP A 42 -13.80 -12.16 -2.09
C ASP A 42 -14.09 -10.66 -2.01
N THR A 43 -15.34 -10.27 -2.28
CA THR A 43 -15.77 -8.85 -2.27
C THR A 43 -15.77 -8.25 -0.86
N GLY A 44 -15.96 -9.07 0.18
CA GLY A 44 -15.95 -8.64 1.58
C GLY A 44 -14.54 -8.27 2.04
N LYS A 45 -13.56 -9.15 1.81
CA LYS A 45 -12.15 -8.87 2.13
C LYS A 45 -11.57 -7.75 1.30
N LEU A 46 -12.00 -7.61 0.04
CA LEU A 46 -11.55 -6.51 -0.83
C LEU A 46 -11.88 -5.14 -0.23
N ARG A 47 -13.09 -4.97 0.32
CA ARG A 47 -13.50 -3.71 0.97
C ARG A 47 -12.58 -3.35 2.13
N SER A 48 -12.30 -4.32 3.00
CA SER A 48 -11.39 -4.10 4.14
C SER A 48 -9.97 -3.76 3.67
N ILE A 49 -9.46 -4.45 2.65
CA ILE A 49 -8.13 -4.16 2.07
C ILE A 49 -8.09 -2.75 1.48
N GLU A 50 -9.12 -2.31 0.77
CA GLU A 50 -9.14 -0.97 0.18
C GLU A 50 -9.22 0.12 1.25
N ILE A 51 -9.98 -0.11 2.33
CA ILE A 51 -10.00 0.80 3.49
C ILE A 51 -8.61 0.88 4.11
N LEU A 52 -7.96 -0.25 4.36
CA LEU A 52 -6.60 -0.29 4.92
C LEU A 52 -5.60 0.42 4.02
N LYS A 53 -5.65 0.20 2.70
CA LYS A 53 -4.80 0.93 1.73
C LYS A 53 -5.07 2.43 1.73
N SER A 54 -6.33 2.84 1.84
CA SER A 54 -6.70 4.25 1.94
C SER A 54 -6.14 4.89 3.21
N GLN A 55 -6.22 4.18 4.35
CA GLN A 55 -5.62 4.63 5.61
C GLN A 55 -4.10 4.71 5.50
N GLN A 56 -3.45 3.72 4.90
CA GLN A 56 -2.00 3.73 4.67
C GLN A 56 -1.57 4.96 3.84
N ARG A 57 -2.27 5.25 2.73
CA ARG A 57 -2.00 6.44 1.90
C ARG A 57 -2.13 7.75 2.68
N LYS A 58 -3.09 7.84 3.61
CA LYS A 58 -3.25 9.00 4.50
C LYS A 58 -2.06 9.14 5.45
N ILE A 59 -1.64 8.03 6.08
CA ILE A 59 -0.47 8.01 6.96
C ILE A 59 0.80 8.43 6.21
N GLU A 60 1.04 7.91 5.01
CA GLU A 60 2.18 8.31 4.16
C GLU A 60 2.15 9.80 3.81
N SER A 61 0.96 10.38 3.63
CA SER A 61 0.81 11.82 3.37
C SER A 61 1.11 12.66 4.62
N TYR A 62 0.71 12.18 5.80
CA TYR A 62 1.06 12.83 7.07
C TYR A 62 2.56 12.75 7.36
N ASP A 63 3.19 11.62 7.10
CA ASP A 63 4.64 11.45 7.24
C ASP A 63 5.42 12.46 6.35
N LYS A 64 5.05 12.57 5.08
CA LYS A 64 5.62 13.59 4.18
C LYS A 64 5.42 15.02 4.69
N SER A 65 4.24 15.32 5.21
CA SER A 65 3.95 16.65 5.77
C SER A 65 4.78 16.92 7.02
N MET A 66 4.99 15.91 7.85
CA MET A 66 5.77 16.02 9.08
C MET A 66 7.27 16.19 8.78
N ASN A 67 7.79 15.50 7.76
CA ASN A 67 9.15 15.72 7.26
C ASN A 67 9.33 17.16 6.78
N PHE A 68 8.40 17.68 5.97
CA PHE A 68 8.45 19.07 5.51
C PHE A 68 8.39 20.08 6.68
N LEU A 69 7.56 19.82 7.69
CA LEU A 69 7.49 20.66 8.89
C LEU A 69 8.80 20.61 9.68
N THR A 70 9.43 19.45 9.78
CA THR A 70 10.72 19.27 10.47
C THR A 70 11.83 20.06 9.77
N ASP A 71 11.91 19.96 8.44
CA ASP A 71 12.87 20.74 7.66
C ASP A 71 12.68 22.25 7.86
N ARG A 72 11.41 22.70 7.90
CA ARG A 72 11.09 24.11 8.19
C ARG A 72 11.50 24.53 9.60
N PHE A 73 11.25 23.70 10.61
CA PHE A 73 11.65 24.01 11.98
C PHE A 73 13.18 24.11 12.12
N GLN A 74 13.93 23.24 11.45
CA GLN A 74 15.40 23.33 11.45
C GLN A 74 15.91 24.62 10.79
N LEU A 75 15.28 25.06 9.70
CA LEU A 75 15.59 26.34 9.07
C LEU A 75 15.27 27.52 10.00
N GLU A 76 14.10 27.50 10.65
CA GLU A 76 13.69 28.53 11.60
C GLU A 76 14.66 28.59 12.81
N GLU A 77 15.09 27.46 13.34
CA GLU A 77 16.09 27.37 14.41
C GLU A 77 17.44 27.94 13.99
N SER A 78 17.92 27.63 12.77
CA SER A 78 19.16 28.18 12.23
C SER A 78 19.12 29.71 12.08
N VAL A 79 17.99 30.24 11.60
CA VAL A 79 17.79 31.69 11.46
C VAL A 79 17.74 32.35 12.84
N LEU A 80 17.03 31.76 13.79
CA LEU A 80 16.92 32.30 15.15
C LEU A 80 18.27 32.28 15.89
N GLY A 81 19.06 31.22 15.71
CA GLY A 81 20.43 31.14 16.22
C GLY A 81 21.31 32.26 15.65
N SER A 82 21.25 32.48 14.34
CA SER A 82 21.99 33.57 13.67
C SER A 82 21.56 34.95 14.19
N ALA A 83 20.26 35.16 14.42
CA ALA A 83 19.75 36.40 14.98
C ALA A 83 20.23 36.62 16.43
N SER A 84 20.28 35.56 17.23
CA SER A 84 20.83 35.61 18.60
C SER A 84 22.31 36.02 18.59
N ASP A 85 23.12 35.45 17.70
CA ASP A 85 24.54 35.80 17.58
C ASP A 85 24.74 37.28 17.20
N ILE A 86 23.91 37.79 16.29
CA ILE A 86 23.92 39.22 15.93
C ILE A 86 23.58 40.10 17.14
N LEU A 87 22.57 39.73 17.94
CA LEU A 87 22.19 40.48 19.13
C LEU A 87 23.30 40.48 20.19
N ILE A 88 23.99 39.34 20.39
CA ILE A 88 25.14 39.25 21.29
C ILE A 88 26.25 40.20 20.81
N ARG A 89 26.57 40.18 19.52
CA ARG A 89 27.60 41.04 18.95
C ARG A 89 27.23 42.52 19.05
N LEU A 90 25.98 42.88 18.81
CA LEU A 90 25.48 44.25 19.01
C LEU A 90 25.67 44.71 20.46
N LYS A 91 25.37 43.85 21.44
CA LYS A 91 25.59 44.14 22.85
C LYS A 91 27.08 44.34 23.16
N GLU A 92 27.96 43.51 22.61
CA GLU A 92 29.42 43.66 22.79
C GLU A 92 29.93 45.00 22.25
N LEU A 93 29.49 45.39 21.04
CA LEU A 93 29.85 46.67 20.44
C LEU A 93 29.30 47.87 21.21
N ALA A 94 28.16 47.74 21.88
CA ALA A 94 27.58 48.83 22.68
C ALA A 94 28.26 49.03 24.04
N ILE A 95 29.00 48.02 24.52
CA ILE A 95 29.76 48.07 25.79
C ILE A 95 31.19 48.56 25.55
N GLN A 96 31.76 48.31 24.36
CA GLN A 96 33.05 48.87 23.92
C GLN A 96 32.96 50.38 23.67
#